data_AF-A0A645C0L5-F1
#
_entry.id   AF-A0A645C0L5-F1
#
_cell.length_a   1.000
_cell.length_b   1.000
_cell.length_c   1.000
_cell.angle_alpha   90.00
_cell.angle_beta   90.00
_cell.angle_gamma   90.00
#
_symmetry.space_group_name_H-M   'P 1'
#
loop_
_entity.id
_entity.type
_entity.pdbx_description
1 polymer ?
#
loop_
_entity_poly.entity_id
_entity_poly.type
_entity_poly.pdbx_seq_one_letter_code
_entity_poly.pdbx_strand_id
1 'polypeptide(L)'
;MNAVYDYAKQMKSGEGLVIMDTPGNDPSSVAAMIAGGCQLVLFSTGRGTPTGNPVGPVIKLTANKATYEKMKDNIDVDASTLLESSEKLNEMADDLLQEICEIASGKATKSESLGFMEMAIARVCNYV
;
A
#
# COMPACT_ATOMS: atom_id res chain seq x y z
N MET A 1 -14.18 -12.89 -4.03
CA MET A 1 -14.35 -11.44 -4.30
C MET A 1 -15.81 -11.13 -4.03
N ASN A 2 -16.07 -10.25 -3.08
CA ASN A 2 -17.38 -10.15 -2.42
C ASN A 2 -18.16 -8.86 -2.74
N ALA A 3 -17.47 -7.79 -3.17
CA ALA A 3 -18.09 -6.54 -3.61
C ALA A 3 -17.14 -5.72 -4.51
N VAL A 4 -17.72 -4.76 -5.24
CA VAL A 4 -17.00 -3.68 -5.91
C VAL A 4 -17.55 -2.35 -5.40
N TYR A 5 -16.67 -1.45 -4.99
CA TYR A 5 -16.98 -0.12 -4.50
C TYR A 5 -16.53 0.95 -5.49
N ASP A 6 -17.36 1.96 -5.71
CA ASP A 6 -16.97 3.15 -6.46
C ASP A 6 -15.88 3.94 -5.72
N TYR A 7 -15.24 4.88 -6.44
CA TYR A 7 -14.19 5.75 -5.91
C TYR A 7 -14.56 6.38 -4.57
N ALA A 8 -13.76 6.09 -3.53
CA ALA A 8 -13.93 6.59 -2.16
C ALA A 8 -15.28 6.26 -1.49
N LYS A 9 -16.05 5.30 -2.03
CA LYS A 9 -17.29 4.85 -1.39
C LYS A 9 -16.96 4.15 -0.07
N GLN A 10 -17.66 4.55 1.00
CA GLN A 10 -17.54 3.92 2.31
C GLN A 10 -17.78 2.40 2.21
N MET A 11 -16.75 1.64 2.56
CA MET A 11 -16.80 0.17 2.61
C MET A 11 -17.54 -0.30 3.87
N LYS A 12 -18.25 -1.44 3.75
CA LYS A 12 -18.88 -2.12 4.88
C LYS A 12 -17.88 -3.06 5.56
N SER A 13 -17.97 -3.15 6.88
CA SER A 13 -17.17 -4.09 7.67
C SER A 13 -17.61 -5.54 7.46
N GLY A 14 -16.67 -6.49 7.50
CA GLY A 14 -16.97 -7.93 7.51
C GLY A 14 -17.18 -8.56 6.13
N GLU A 15 -16.94 -7.83 5.04
CA GLU A 15 -17.10 -8.34 3.67
C GLU A 15 -15.89 -9.13 3.15
N GLY A 16 -14.78 -9.24 3.89
CA GLY A 16 -13.57 -9.93 3.43
C GLY A 16 -12.94 -9.22 2.22
N LEU A 17 -12.64 -9.96 1.15
CA LEU A 17 -11.99 -9.41 -0.05
C LEU A 17 -12.97 -8.67 -0.97
N VAL A 18 -12.78 -7.37 -1.10
CA VAL A 18 -13.52 -6.46 -1.99
C VAL A 18 -12.56 -5.74 -2.94
N ILE A 19 -13.10 -5.12 -3.98
CA ILE A 19 -12.35 -4.27 -4.90
C ILE A 19 -12.92 -2.85 -4.81
N MET A 20 -12.06 -1.84 -4.79
CA MET A 20 -12.47 -0.46 -5.01
C MET A 20 -12.00 -0.02 -6.41
N ASP A 21 -12.92 0.46 -7.23
CA ASP A 21 -12.61 1.03 -8.54
C ASP A 21 -11.92 2.39 -8.36
N THR A 22 -10.63 2.43 -8.68
CA THR A 22 -9.79 3.61 -8.52
C THR A 22 -8.93 3.85 -9.76
N PRO A 23 -8.55 5.10 -10.08
CA PRO A 23 -7.63 5.37 -11.17
C PRO A 23 -6.27 4.71 -10.93
N GLY A 24 -5.56 4.35 -11.99
CA GLY A 24 -4.20 3.79 -11.89
C GLY A 24 -3.10 4.76 -11.45
N ASN A 25 -3.44 6.00 -11.09
CA ASN A 25 -2.48 6.97 -10.54
C ASN A 25 -2.32 6.77 -9.04
N ASP A 26 -1.09 6.49 -8.58
CA ASP A 26 -0.83 6.04 -7.20
C ASP A 26 -1.46 6.94 -6.12
N PRO A 27 -1.21 8.28 -6.09
CA PRO A 27 -1.80 9.12 -5.04
C PRO A 27 -3.32 9.18 -5.10
N SER A 28 -3.91 9.11 -6.30
CA SER A 28 -5.37 9.10 -6.48
C SER A 28 -6.01 7.79 -6.02
N SER A 29 -5.35 6.66 -6.26
CA SER A 29 -5.79 5.33 -5.85
C SER A 29 -5.73 5.17 -4.33
N VAL A 30 -4.57 5.49 -3.74
CA VAL A 30 -4.34 5.43 -2.29
C VAL A 30 -5.31 6.34 -1.55
N ALA A 31 -5.52 7.57 -2.02
CA ALA A 31 -6.47 8.49 -1.41
C ALA A 31 -7.90 7.95 -1.42
N ALA A 32 -8.32 7.30 -2.50
CA ALA A 32 -9.66 6.70 -2.59
C ALA A 32 -9.86 5.58 -1.58
N MET A 33 -8.90 4.65 -1.50
CA MET A 33 -8.97 3.52 -0.58
C MET A 33 -9.04 3.99 0.87
N ILE A 34 -8.18 4.95 1.25
CA ILE A 34 -8.18 5.54 2.59
C ILE A 34 -9.50 6.26 2.86
N ALA A 35 -9.99 7.08 1.92
CA ALA A 35 -11.26 7.78 2.06
C ALA A 35 -12.47 6.82 2.18
N GLY A 36 -12.42 5.65 1.55
CA GLY A 36 -13.45 4.62 1.68
C GLY A 36 -13.35 3.77 2.96
N GLY A 37 -12.37 4.04 3.83
CA GLY A 37 -12.22 3.40 5.14
C GLY A 37 -11.02 2.46 5.28
N CYS A 38 -10.10 2.43 4.31
CA CYS A 38 -8.86 1.68 4.45
C CYS A 38 -7.97 2.30 5.53
N GLN A 39 -7.46 1.49 6.45
CA GLN A 39 -6.63 1.95 7.58
C GLN A 39 -5.13 1.92 7.27
N LEU A 40 -4.70 1.11 6.30
CA LEU A 40 -3.30 0.95 5.93
C LEU A 40 -3.19 0.42 4.49
N VAL A 41 -2.20 0.89 3.74
CA VAL A 41 -1.98 0.47 2.35
C VAL A 41 -0.66 -0.29 2.21
N LEU A 42 -0.73 -1.51 1.65
CA LEU A 42 0.43 -2.21 1.11
C LEU A 42 0.65 -1.75 -0.34
N PHE A 43 1.80 -1.13 -0.61
CA PHE A 43 2.15 -0.58 -1.91
C PHE A 43 3.35 -1.30 -2.50
N SER A 44 3.09 -2.21 -3.45
CA SER A 44 4.16 -2.87 -4.20
C SER A 44 4.78 -1.92 -5.22
N THR A 45 6.10 -1.79 -5.24
CA THR A 45 6.80 -0.96 -6.21
C THR A 45 8.04 -1.65 -6.79
N GLY A 46 8.14 -1.68 -8.12
CA GLY A 46 9.31 -2.24 -8.81
C GLY A 46 10.44 -1.24 -9.05
N ARG A 47 10.16 0.07 -8.93
CA ARG A 47 11.14 1.15 -9.16
C ARG A 47 11.35 2.07 -7.94
N GLY A 48 10.67 1.79 -6.83
CA GLY A 48 10.84 2.55 -5.60
C GLY A 48 10.08 3.88 -5.59
N THR A 49 8.84 3.91 -6.09
CA THR A 49 8.00 5.11 -6.01
C THR A 49 7.93 5.59 -4.56
N PRO A 50 8.24 6.86 -4.26
CA PRO A 50 8.23 7.41 -2.90
C PRO A 50 6.80 7.79 -2.46
N THR A 51 5.81 6.93 -2.72
CA THR A 51 4.41 7.21 -2.37
C THR A 51 4.21 7.14 -0.85
N GLY A 52 3.67 8.21 -0.28
CA GLY A 52 3.07 8.22 1.06
C GLY A 52 1.61 8.64 1.02
N ASN A 53 1.09 9.03 2.19
CA ASN A 53 -0.23 9.62 2.32
C ASN A 53 -0.32 10.38 3.66
N PRO A 54 -0.99 11.55 3.71
CA PRO A 54 -1.09 12.34 4.94
C PRO A 54 -2.07 11.78 5.98
N VAL A 55 -2.90 10.80 5.65
CA VAL A 55 -3.99 10.30 6.52
C VAL A 55 -3.72 8.89 7.04
N GLY A 56 -3.17 7.99 6.21
CA GLY A 56 -2.95 6.60 6.58
C GLY A 56 -1.57 6.07 6.18
N PRO A 57 -1.01 5.10 6.91
CA PRO A 57 0.30 4.52 6.61
C PRO A 57 0.32 3.82 5.26
N VAL A 58 1.42 4.04 4.52
CA VAL A 58 1.73 3.38 3.24
C VAL A 58 3.00 2.56 3.40
N ILE A 59 2.84 1.25 3.53
CA ILE A 59 3.95 0.29 3.60
C ILE A 59 4.41 -0.01 2.17
N LYS A 60 5.64 0.36 1.86
CA LYS A 60 6.24 0.08 0.54
C LYS A 60 7.01 -1.23 0.58
N LEU A 61 6.73 -2.09 -0.38
CA LEU A 61 7.45 -3.35 -0.55
C LEU A 61 7.93 -3.53 -1.99
N THR A 62 9.06 -4.21 -2.17
CA THR A 62 9.60 -4.51 -3.50
C THR A 62 10.14 -5.93 -3.57
N ALA A 63 9.93 -6.60 -4.70
CA ALA A 63 10.63 -7.85 -5.02
C ALA A 63 11.90 -7.58 -5.86
N ASN A 64 12.23 -6.32 -6.15
CA ASN A 64 13.41 -5.96 -6.93
C ASN A 64 14.60 -5.65 -6.02
N LYS A 65 15.51 -6.61 -5.89
CA LYS A 65 16.73 -6.50 -5.07
C LYS A 65 17.54 -5.23 -5.35
N ALA A 66 17.70 -4.87 -6.63
CA ALA A 66 18.45 -3.69 -7.02
C ALA A 66 17.77 -2.38 -6.60
N THR A 67 16.44 -2.36 -6.56
CA THR A 67 15.67 -1.23 -6.02
C THR A 67 15.79 -1.15 -4.51
N TYR A 68 15.66 -2.28 -3.81
CA TYR A 68 15.79 -2.30 -2.36
C TYR A 68 17.16 -1.80 -1.89
N GLU A 69 18.24 -2.33 -2.45
CA GLU A 69 19.61 -1.94 -2.06
C GLU A 69 19.88 -0.44 -2.27
N LYS A 70 19.31 0.16 -3.33
CA LYS A 70 19.50 1.58 -3.65
C LYS A 70 18.58 2.51 -2.88
N MET A 71 17.45 2.01 -2.38
CA MET A 71 16.37 2.81 -1.79
C MET A 71 15.90 2.20 -0.47
N LYS A 72 16.82 1.61 0.29
CA LYS A 72 16.53 0.93 1.56
C LYS A 72 15.95 1.88 2.61
N ASP A 73 16.29 3.16 2.54
CA ASP A 73 15.71 4.24 3.34
C ASP A 73 14.25 4.55 2.99
N ASN A 74 13.82 4.25 1.76
CA ASN A 74 12.46 4.44 1.28
C ASN A 74 11.58 3.17 1.38
N ILE A 75 12.11 1.96 1.25
CA ILE A 75 11.31 0.72 1.16
C ILE A 75 11.21 -0.02 2.49
N ASP A 76 10.00 -0.26 2.98
CA ASP A 76 9.74 -0.92 4.27
C ASP A 76 10.10 -2.41 4.24
N VAL A 77 9.70 -3.14 3.18
CA VAL A 77 9.85 -4.60 3.08
C VAL A 77 10.57 -5.04 1.79
N ASP A 78 11.57 -5.92 1.92
CA ASP A 78 12.28 -6.55 0.79
C ASP A 78 11.78 -7.97 0.53
N ALA A 79 10.98 -8.13 -0.51
CA ALA A 79 10.46 -9.41 -1.00
C ALA A 79 11.32 -10.06 -2.08
N SER A 80 12.53 -9.58 -2.34
CA SER A 80 13.38 -10.12 -3.41
C SER A 80 13.84 -11.55 -3.19
N THR A 81 13.87 -12.01 -1.93
CA THR A 81 14.21 -13.40 -1.56
C THR A 81 13.24 -14.43 -2.14
N LEU A 82 11.97 -14.04 -2.40
CA LEU A 82 10.97 -14.92 -3.00
C LEU A 82 11.25 -15.23 -4.47
N LEU A 83 12.01 -14.38 -5.17
CA LEU A 83 12.46 -14.66 -6.54
C LEU A 83 13.59 -15.69 -6.57
N GLU A 84 14.31 -15.87 -5.46
CA GLU A 84 15.41 -16.81 -5.32
C GLU A 84 14.92 -18.19 -4.82
N SER A 85 13.93 -18.23 -3.92
CA SER A 85 13.32 -19.47 -3.45
C SER A 85 11.85 -19.28 -3.04
N SER A 86 10.96 -20.04 -3.69
CA SER A 86 9.54 -20.07 -3.37
C SER A 86 9.23 -20.75 -2.03
N GLU A 87 10.16 -21.55 -1.48
CA GLU A 87 10.00 -22.22 -0.19
C GLU A 87 9.90 -21.22 0.98
N LYS A 88 10.39 -19.98 0.77
CA LYS A 88 10.35 -18.90 1.76
C LYS A 88 9.03 -18.12 1.79
N LEU A 89 8.05 -18.48 0.97
CA LEU A 89 6.79 -17.72 0.87
C LEU A 89 6.05 -17.62 2.21
N ASN A 90 5.98 -18.72 2.95
CA ASN A 90 5.25 -18.73 4.24
C ASN A 90 5.99 -17.90 5.29
N GLU A 91 7.31 -18.05 5.40
CA GLU A 91 8.15 -17.25 6.30
C GLU A 91 8.00 -15.75 6.00
N MET A 92 8.06 -15.37 4.72
CA MET A 92 7.89 -13.98 4.32
C MET A 92 6.46 -13.45 4.54
N ALA A 93 5.45 -14.30 4.41
CA ALA A 93 4.08 -13.91 4.71
C ALA A 93 3.91 -13.64 6.21
N ASP A 94 4.52 -14.46 7.07
CA ASP A 94 4.52 -14.27 8.52
C ASP A 94 5.27 -12.99 8.92
N ASP A 95 6.44 -12.74 8.32
CA ASP A 95 7.22 -11.50 8.54
C ASP A 95 6.45 -10.25 8.08
N LEU A 96 5.82 -10.31 6.89
CA LEU A 96 5.00 -9.20 6.40
C LEU A 96 3.78 -8.95 7.29
N LEU A 97 3.14 -10.01 7.79
CA LEU A 97 2.02 -9.88 8.71
C LEU A 97 2.46 -9.25 10.03
N GLN A 98 3.62 -9.63 10.56
CA GLN A 98 4.18 -9.02 11.75
C GLN A 98 4.45 -7.52 11.52
N GLU A 99 5.07 -7.14 10.40
CA GLU A 99 5.33 -5.74 10.06
C GLU A 99 4.02 -4.93 9.98
N ILE A 100 2.99 -5.48 9.34
CA ILE A 100 1.65 -4.87 9.29
C ILE A 100 1.08 -4.66 10.70
N CYS A 101 1.19 -5.66 11.58
CA CYS A 101 0.73 -5.55 12.96
C CYS A 101 1.49 -4.49 13.76
N GLU A 102 2.81 -4.40 13.61
CA GLU A 102 3.63 -3.39 14.26
C GLU A 102 3.24 -1.97 13.81
N ILE A 103 3.00 -1.77 12.52
CA ILE A 103 2.61 -0.47 11.95
C ILE A 103 1.18 -0.11 12.35
N ALA A 104 0.26 -1.07 12.31
CA ALA A 104 -1.09 -0.89 12.86
C ALA A 104 -1.06 -0.54 14.37
N SER A 105 0.01 -0.92 15.08
CA SER A 105 0.23 -0.60 16.51
C SER A 105 1.01 0.70 16.74
N GLY A 106 1.35 1.45 15.68
CA GLY A 106 1.96 2.78 15.78
C GLY A 106 3.44 2.87 15.40
N LYS A 107 4.05 1.80 14.87
CA LYS A 107 5.36 1.91 14.19
C LYS A 107 5.18 2.76 12.93
N ALA A 108 6.01 3.80 12.76
CA ALA A 108 5.95 4.65 11.57
C ALA A 108 6.51 3.93 10.35
N THR A 109 5.86 4.09 9.20
CA THR A 109 6.43 3.67 7.91
C THR A 109 7.60 4.59 7.53
N LYS A 110 8.39 4.16 6.54
CA LYS A 110 9.43 5.00 5.94
C LYS A 110 8.86 6.23 5.23
N SER A 111 7.67 6.15 4.61
CA SER A 111 7.05 7.36 4.04
C SER A 111 6.68 8.37 5.13
N GLU A 112 6.12 7.91 6.25
CA GLU A 112 5.81 8.80 7.37
C GLU A 112 7.08 9.43 7.94
N SER A 113 8.12 8.63 8.15
CA SER A 113 9.41 9.09 8.68
C SER A 113 10.12 10.10 7.76
N LEU A 114 9.97 9.95 6.44
CA LEU A 114 10.55 10.84 5.43
C LEU A 114 9.64 12.02 5.05
N GLY A 115 8.39 12.05 5.55
CA GLY A 115 7.42 13.12 5.25
C GLY A 115 6.80 13.05 3.86
N PHE A 116 6.74 11.87 3.23
CA PHE A 116 6.04 11.67 1.96
C PHE A 116 4.53 11.68 2.19
N MET A 117 3.84 12.64 1.57
CA MET A 117 2.43 12.96 1.82
C MET A 117 1.66 13.17 0.51
N GLU A 118 2.01 12.43 -0.54
CA GLU A 118 1.37 12.55 -1.85
C GLU A 118 -0.13 12.27 -1.72
N MET A 119 -0.93 13.20 -2.23
CA MET A 119 -2.37 13.07 -2.26
C MET A 119 -2.91 13.71 -3.54
N ALA A 120 -3.78 12.97 -4.21
CA ALA A 120 -4.56 13.48 -5.32
C ALA A 120 -6.00 13.01 -5.17
N ILE A 121 -6.96 13.85 -5.52
CA ILE A 121 -8.37 13.48 -5.57
C ILE A 121 -8.75 13.39 -7.04
N ALA A 122 -9.21 12.22 -7.46
CA ALA A 122 -9.71 12.04 -8.81
C ALA A 122 -11.02 12.83 -8.95
N ARG A 123 -10.99 13.91 -9.74
CA ARG A 123 -12.23 14.48 -10.27
C ARG A 123 -12.62 13.65 -11.46
N VAL A 124 -13.51 12.70 -11.25
CA VAL A 124 -14.25 12.10 -12.37
C VAL A 124 -15.11 13.22 -12.93
N CYS A 125 -14.74 13.75 -14.10
CA CYS A 125 -15.64 14.61 -14.87
C CYS A 125 -16.84 13.74 -15.29
N ASN A 126 -17.79 13.56 -14.38
CA ASN A 126 -19.15 13.19 -14.76
C ASN A 126 -19.70 14.42 -15.49
N TYR A 127 -19.55 14.44 -16.81
CA TYR A 127 -20.43 15.24 -17.64
C TYR A 127 -21.84 14.67 -17.43
N VAL A 128 -22.55 15.23 -16.45
CA VAL A 128 -24.01 15.22 -16.39
C VAL A 128 -24.53 16.39 -17.19
#